data_AF-A0A6L5YH06-F1
#
_entry.id   AF-A0A6L5YH06-F1
#
_cell.length_a   1.000
_cell.length_b   1.000
_cell.length_c   1.000
_cell.angle_alpha   90.00
_cell.angle_beta   90.00
_cell.angle_gamma   90.00
#
_symmetry.space_group_name_H-M   'P 1'
#
loop_
_entity.id
_entity.type
_entity.pdbx_description
1 polymer ?
#
loop_
_entity_poly.entity_id
_entity_poly.type
_entity_poly.pdbx_seq_one_letter_code
_entity_poly.pdbx_strand_id
1 'polypeptide(L)'
;MAFCTNCGKELSSFTVVCPACGCEVQGRQAADSVRKFYVDITHAQTTKEKADLIKNYPIPNTKEDIFEFMMAASSNVLREEEKEIYEAWLIKLEQTYQKAEILFSGDGDFKKIQQIYNNCVENIEAENQRKINIFVFETALRNGIFGVGIVILVAAVIVDRTGGNASLMELAGGIVLIASAAGLVRRQSASIDYLVSAVIGLLMLWLASMFYNGALVQLCAGIELIVTAVNYFKSRKHSTK
;
A
#
# COMPACT_ATOMS: atom_id res chain seq x y z
N MET A 1 30.59 0.16 -28.01
CA MET A 1 30.74 0.30 -29.48
C MET A 1 30.50 -1.08 -30.08
N ALA A 2 29.54 -1.21 -31.00
CA ALA A 2 29.20 -2.48 -31.62
C ALA A 2 29.93 -2.62 -32.96
N PHE A 3 30.43 -3.82 -33.28
CA PHE A 3 31.11 -4.12 -34.52
C PHE A 3 30.32 -5.15 -35.33
N CYS A 4 30.31 -5.01 -36.65
CA CYS A 4 29.66 -5.98 -37.53
C CYS A 4 30.41 -7.32 -37.50
N THR A 5 29.73 -8.41 -37.13
CA THR A 5 30.32 -9.75 -37.06
C THR A 5 30.73 -10.33 -38.41
N ASN A 6 30.21 -9.78 -39.51
CA ASN A 6 30.54 -10.23 -40.87
C ASN A 6 31.69 -9.44 -41.50
N CYS A 7 31.84 -8.13 -41.22
CA CYS A 7 32.83 -7.29 -41.91
C CYS A 7 33.71 -6.42 -41.01
N GLY A 8 33.52 -6.46 -39.69
CA GLY A 8 34.38 -5.78 -38.72
C GLY A 8 34.28 -4.25 -38.65
N LYS A 9 33.43 -3.61 -39.46
CA LYS A 9 33.21 -2.15 -39.35
C LYS A 9 32.40 -1.79 -38.11
N GLU A 10 32.73 -0.62 -37.56
CA GLU A 10 32.02 -0.01 -36.45
C GLU A 10 30.59 0.36 -36.85
N LEU A 11 29.64 0.06 -35.96
CA LEU A 11 28.22 0.30 -36.16
C LEU A 11 27.71 1.33 -35.15
N SER A 12 26.89 2.26 -35.64
CA SER A 12 26.09 3.12 -34.76
C SER A 12 24.96 2.30 -34.12
N SER A 13 24.51 2.71 -32.93
CA SER A 13 23.55 1.98 -32.10
C SER A 13 22.18 1.68 -32.74
N PHE A 14 21.89 2.22 -33.94
CA PHE A 14 20.61 2.07 -34.64
C PHE A 14 20.75 1.45 -36.04
N THR A 15 21.92 0.92 -36.40
CA THR A 15 22.16 0.35 -37.72
C THR A 15 21.54 -1.04 -37.85
N VAL A 16 20.37 -1.14 -38.48
CA VAL A 16 19.63 -2.40 -38.73
C VAL A 16 20.30 -3.26 -39.81
N VAL A 17 20.86 -2.62 -40.83
CA VAL A 17 21.61 -3.25 -41.92
C VAL A 17 22.96 -2.58 -42.00
N CYS A 18 24.03 -3.35 -41.90
CA CYS A 18 25.36 -2.77 -41.95
C CYS A 18 25.60 -2.14 -43.34
N PRO A 19 25.94 -0.84 -43.41
CA PRO A 19 26.06 -0.11 -44.67
C PRO A 19 27.26 -0.55 -45.51
N ALA A 20 28.14 -1.41 -44.98
CA ALA A 20 29.33 -1.88 -45.67
C ALA A 20 29.21 -3.31 -46.24
N CYS A 21 28.54 -4.23 -45.55
CA CYS A 21 28.34 -5.62 -46.02
C CYS A 21 26.92 -5.90 -46.51
N GLY A 22 25.94 -5.03 -46.21
CA GLY A 22 24.52 -5.30 -46.46
C GLY A 22 23.90 -6.38 -45.55
N CYS A 23 24.62 -6.84 -44.54
CA CYS A 23 24.18 -7.89 -43.63
C CYS A 23 23.37 -7.32 -42.46
N GLU A 24 22.27 -8.00 -42.11
CA GLU A 24 21.40 -7.60 -40.99
C GLU A 24 22.15 -7.75 -39.67
N VAL A 25 22.23 -6.66 -38.91
CA VAL A 25 22.85 -6.65 -37.59
C VAL A 25 21.83 -7.23 -36.61
N GLN A 26 22.23 -8.21 -35.79
CA GLN A 26 21.31 -8.94 -34.91
C GLN A 26 20.68 -8.03 -33.85
N GLY A 27 19.51 -7.47 -34.18
CA GLY A 27 18.59 -6.76 -33.28
C GLY A 27 17.13 -7.22 -33.40
N ARG A 28 16.81 -8.18 -34.30
CA ARG A 28 15.44 -8.68 -34.48
C ARG A 28 15.00 -9.71 -33.44
N GLN A 29 15.89 -10.55 -32.91
CA GLN A 29 15.50 -11.60 -31.96
C GLN A 29 15.00 -11.07 -30.61
N ALA A 30 15.55 -9.95 -30.13
CA ALA A 30 15.11 -9.34 -28.87
C ALA A 30 13.75 -8.64 -29.01
N ALA A 31 13.55 -7.85 -30.06
CA ALA A 31 12.27 -7.21 -30.38
C ALA A 31 11.14 -8.24 -30.58
N ASP A 32 11.42 -9.38 -31.24
CA ASP A 32 10.45 -10.47 -31.40
C ASP A 32 10.09 -11.12 -30.06
N SER A 33 11.05 -11.27 -29.14
CA SER A 33 10.82 -11.87 -27.81
C SER A 33 9.96 -11.00 -26.89
N VAL A 34 10.19 -9.68 -26.89
CA VAL A 34 9.39 -8.70 -26.14
C VAL A 34 7.98 -8.64 -26.72
N ARG A 35 7.86 -8.54 -28.05
CA ARG A 35 6.57 -8.52 -28.74
C ARG A 35 5.77 -9.81 -28.49
N LYS A 36 6.42 -10.97 -28.58
CA LYS A 36 5.78 -12.26 -28.31
C LYS A 36 5.31 -12.36 -26.88
N PHE A 37 6.11 -11.90 -25.92
CA PHE A 37 5.71 -11.85 -24.52
C PHE A 37 4.43 -11.04 -24.27
N TYR A 38 4.31 -9.86 -24.89
CA TYR A 38 3.07 -9.07 -24.79
C TYR A 38 1.87 -9.78 -25.45
N VAL A 39 2.08 -10.46 -26.57
CA VAL A 39 1.03 -11.27 -27.20
C VAL A 39 0.58 -12.39 -26.26
N ASP A 40 1.52 -13.09 -25.62
CA ASP A 40 1.20 -14.19 -24.69
C ASP A 40 0.41 -13.69 -23.47
N ILE A 41 0.80 -12.53 -22.88
CA ILE A 41 0.04 -11.92 -21.77
C ILE A 41 -1.37 -11.53 -22.19
N THR A 42 -1.56 -11.01 -23.40
CA THR A 42 -2.89 -10.58 -23.88
C THR A 42 -3.82 -11.76 -24.18
N HIS A 43 -3.27 -12.92 -24.54
CA HIS A 43 -4.05 -14.12 -24.84
C HIS A 43 -4.36 -14.98 -23.60
N ALA A 44 -3.60 -14.81 -22.51
CA ALA A 44 -3.86 -15.51 -21.25
C ALA A 44 -5.26 -15.18 -20.70
N GLN A 45 -5.98 -16.21 -20.26
CA GLN A 45 -7.39 -16.08 -19.87
C GLN A 45 -7.58 -15.83 -18.38
N THR A 46 -6.58 -16.17 -17.57
CA THR A 46 -6.67 -16.06 -16.10
C THR A 46 -5.66 -15.07 -15.55
N THR A 47 -6.00 -14.41 -14.44
CA THR A 47 -5.12 -13.50 -13.71
C THR A 47 -3.82 -14.20 -13.32
N LYS A 48 -3.92 -15.45 -12.86
CA LYS A 48 -2.79 -16.28 -12.47
C LYS A 48 -1.85 -16.59 -13.65
N GLU A 49 -2.40 -17.01 -14.79
CA GLU A 49 -1.61 -17.29 -15.99
C GLU A 49 -0.85 -16.05 -16.48
N LYS A 50 -1.51 -14.88 -16.50
CA LYS A 50 -0.86 -13.61 -16.81
C LYS A 50 0.28 -13.30 -15.84
N ALA A 51 0.03 -13.42 -14.54
CA ALA A 51 1.03 -13.16 -13.51
C ALA A 51 2.22 -14.13 -13.61
N ASP A 52 1.97 -15.41 -13.92
CA ASP A 52 3.01 -16.44 -14.10
C ASP A 52 3.85 -16.16 -15.36
N LEU A 53 3.23 -15.73 -16.46
CA LEU A 53 3.97 -15.29 -17.66
C LEU A 53 4.88 -14.11 -17.34
N ILE A 54 4.37 -13.10 -16.63
CA ILE A 54 5.16 -11.91 -16.25
C ILE A 54 6.32 -12.33 -15.34
N LYS A 55 6.06 -13.11 -14.28
CA LYS A 55 7.09 -13.55 -13.32
C LYS A 55 8.22 -14.34 -13.99
N ASN A 56 7.88 -15.20 -14.94
CA ASN A 56 8.85 -16.07 -15.61
C ASN A 56 9.53 -15.42 -16.82
N TYR A 57 9.13 -14.22 -17.24
CA TYR A 57 9.76 -13.55 -18.37
C TYR A 57 11.24 -13.22 -18.09
N PRO A 58 12.18 -13.65 -18.97
CA PRO A 58 13.59 -13.35 -18.81
C PRO A 58 13.83 -11.86 -19.08
N ILE A 59 14.47 -11.18 -18.13
CA ILE A 59 14.78 -9.76 -18.28
C ILE A 59 15.80 -9.61 -19.41
N PRO A 60 15.63 -8.66 -20.33
CA PRO A 60 16.58 -8.43 -21.41
C PRO A 60 17.99 -8.10 -20.90
N ASN A 61 18.99 -8.22 -21.78
CA ASN A 61 20.40 -7.96 -21.46
C ASN A 61 20.95 -6.70 -22.16
N THR A 62 20.27 -6.19 -23.20
CA THR A 62 20.71 -4.99 -23.89
C THR A 62 20.18 -3.75 -23.17
N LYS A 63 20.86 -2.63 -23.37
CA LYS A 63 20.51 -1.36 -22.73
C LYS A 63 19.16 -0.85 -23.25
N GLU A 64 18.94 -0.96 -24.55
CA GLU A 64 17.74 -0.55 -25.26
C GLU A 64 16.52 -1.37 -24.79
N ASP A 65 16.63 -2.69 -24.76
CA ASP A 65 15.53 -3.55 -24.34
C ASP A 65 15.22 -3.39 -22.84
N ILE A 66 16.24 -3.18 -21.99
CA ILE A 66 16.04 -2.88 -20.56
C ILE A 66 15.29 -1.56 -20.38
N PHE A 67 15.63 -0.54 -21.18
CA PHE A 67 14.94 0.75 -21.13
C PHE A 67 13.48 0.63 -21.57
N GLU A 68 13.21 -0.05 -22.69
CA GLU A 68 11.85 -0.29 -23.18
C GLU A 68 11.03 -1.10 -22.18
N PHE A 69 11.61 -2.17 -21.62
CA PHE A 69 10.95 -3.00 -20.63
C PHE A 69 10.67 -2.23 -19.34
N MET A 70 11.61 -1.40 -18.87
CA MET A 70 11.42 -0.53 -17.71
C MET A 70 10.23 0.41 -17.91
N MET A 71 10.18 1.12 -19.05
CA MET A 71 9.07 2.02 -19.37
C MET A 71 7.72 1.31 -19.37
N ALA A 72 7.66 0.12 -19.97
CA ALA A 72 6.44 -0.64 -20.04
C ALA A 72 6.04 -1.23 -18.67
N ALA A 73 6.99 -1.75 -17.90
CA ALA A 73 6.75 -2.22 -16.54
C ALA A 73 6.21 -1.09 -15.65
N SER A 74 6.85 0.07 -15.64
CA SER A 74 6.38 1.23 -14.87
C SER A 74 4.95 1.64 -15.25
N SER A 75 4.63 1.66 -16.55
CA SER A 75 3.28 2.00 -17.01
C SER A 75 2.23 0.96 -16.61
N ASN A 76 2.59 -0.33 -16.57
CA ASN A 76 1.65 -1.39 -16.19
C ASN A 76 1.44 -1.43 -14.68
N VAL A 77 2.51 -1.31 -13.86
CA VAL A 77 2.39 -1.28 -12.39
C VAL A 77 1.41 -0.21 -11.92
N LEU A 78 1.47 1.00 -12.50
CA LEU A 78 0.62 2.12 -12.10
C LEU A 78 -0.87 1.99 -12.51
N ARG A 79 -1.19 1.08 -13.43
CA ARG A 79 -2.56 0.92 -13.97
C ARG A 79 -3.21 -0.40 -13.60
N GLU A 80 -2.43 -1.36 -13.12
CA GLU A 80 -2.91 -2.70 -12.87
C GLU A 80 -3.70 -2.76 -11.55
N GLU A 81 -4.98 -3.09 -11.67
CA GLU A 81 -5.89 -3.22 -10.52
C GLU A 81 -5.85 -4.63 -9.93
N GLU A 82 -5.53 -5.64 -10.76
CA GLU A 82 -5.46 -7.04 -10.34
C GLU A 82 -4.20 -7.30 -9.50
N LYS A 83 -4.38 -7.52 -8.20
CA LYS A 83 -3.29 -7.63 -7.22
C LYS A 83 -2.17 -8.60 -7.64
N GLU A 84 -2.52 -9.79 -8.15
CA GLU A 84 -1.51 -10.79 -8.54
C GLU A 84 -0.65 -10.33 -9.73
N ILE A 85 -1.25 -9.62 -10.69
CA ILE A 85 -0.58 -9.10 -11.88
C ILE A 85 0.24 -7.85 -11.49
N TYR A 86 -0.33 -6.99 -10.66
CA TYR A 86 0.37 -5.83 -10.09
C TYR A 86 1.66 -6.25 -9.38
N GLU A 87 1.58 -7.25 -8.49
CA GLU A 87 2.76 -7.77 -7.77
C GLU A 87 3.78 -8.39 -8.73
N ALA A 88 3.34 -9.08 -9.78
CA ALA A 88 4.23 -9.63 -10.80
C ALA A 88 5.01 -8.53 -11.54
N TRP A 89 4.33 -7.45 -11.94
CA TRP A 89 4.97 -6.30 -12.58
C TRP A 89 5.90 -5.54 -11.65
N LEU A 90 5.53 -5.36 -10.37
CA LEU A 90 6.36 -4.69 -9.38
C LEU A 90 7.68 -5.44 -9.17
N ILE A 91 7.63 -6.76 -9.04
CA ILE A 91 8.83 -7.60 -8.96
C ILE A 91 9.69 -7.44 -10.22
N LYS A 92 9.08 -7.43 -11.40
CA LYS A 92 9.82 -7.28 -12.66
C LYS A 92 10.43 -5.90 -12.86
N LEU A 93 9.74 -4.85 -12.41
CA LEU A 93 10.26 -3.49 -12.39
C LEU A 93 11.55 -3.43 -11.56
N GLU A 94 11.51 -3.96 -10.33
CA GLU A 94 12.65 -4.01 -9.42
C GLU A 94 13.82 -4.81 -10.02
N GLN A 95 13.56 -6.03 -10.49
CA GLN A 95 14.60 -6.87 -11.08
C GLN A 95 15.23 -6.21 -12.31
N THR A 96 14.45 -5.48 -13.11
CA THR A 96 14.97 -4.77 -14.29
C THR A 96 15.88 -3.63 -13.89
N TYR A 97 15.51 -2.89 -12.84
CA TYR A 97 16.32 -1.80 -12.30
C TYR A 97 17.65 -2.33 -11.75
N GLN A 98 17.60 -3.37 -10.91
CA GLN A 98 18.79 -4.00 -10.34
C GLN A 98 19.74 -4.51 -11.43
N LYS A 99 19.20 -5.14 -12.47
CA LYS A 99 19.99 -5.61 -13.60
C LYS A 99 20.63 -4.45 -14.36
N ALA A 100 19.88 -3.37 -14.59
CA ALA A 100 20.40 -2.17 -15.23
C ALA A 100 21.53 -1.52 -14.42
N GLU A 101 21.40 -1.49 -13.10
CA GLU A 101 22.42 -0.96 -12.19
C GLU A 101 23.72 -1.79 -12.27
N ILE A 102 23.61 -3.12 -12.28
CA ILE A 102 24.76 -4.02 -12.42
C ILE A 102 25.44 -3.85 -13.78
N LEU A 103 24.67 -3.79 -14.87
CA LEU A 103 25.22 -3.77 -16.22
C LEU A 103 25.71 -2.38 -16.67
N PHE A 104 25.10 -1.30 -16.18
CA PHE A 104 25.23 0.04 -16.76
C PHE A 104 25.47 1.16 -15.74
N SER A 105 25.80 0.87 -14.47
CA SER A 105 26.05 1.91 -13.45
C SER A 105 27.08 2.99 -13.83
N GLY A 106 28.07 2.66 -14.67
CA GLY A 106 29.06 3.60 -15.18
C GLY A 106 28.61 4.42 -16.42
N ASP A 107 27.44 4.13 -16.98
CA ASP A 107 26.91 4.78 -18.19
C ASP A 107 26.09 6.02 -17.85
N GLY A 108 26.31 7.13 -18.57
CA GLY A 108 25.57 8.37 -18.37
C GLY A 108 24.06 8.23 -18.60
N ASP A 109 23.63 7.31 -19.46
CA ASP A 109 22.21 7.06 -19.74
C ASP A 109 21.52 6.22 -18.66
N PHE A 110 22.25 5.53 -17.79
CA PHE A 110 21.64 4.81 -16.66
C PHE A 110 20.82 5.75 -15.76
N LYS A 111 21.23 7.01 -15.66
CA LYS A 111 20.46 8.05 -14.95
C LYS A 111 19.01 8.17 -15.43
N LYS A 112 18.75 7.95 -16.72
CA LYS A 112 17.38 7.96 -17.26
C LYS A 112 16.56 6.78 -16.74
N ILE A 113 17.16 5.59 -16.71
CA ILE A 113 16.52 4.38 -16.15
C ILE A 113 16.21 4.58 -14.66
N GLN A 114 17.17 5.13 -13.92
CA GLN A 114 17.00 5.45 -12.50
C GLN A 114 15.90 6.48 -12.26
N GLN A 115 15.82 7.54 -13.07
CA GLN A 115 14.74 8.52 -12.98
C GLN A 115 13.37 7.90 -13.22
N ILE A 116 13.23 7.02 -14.22
CA ILE A 116 11.97 6.32 -14.51
C ILE A 116 11.56 5.45 -13.31
N TYR A 117 12.50 4.66 -12.77
CA TYR A 117 12.25 3.82 -11.61
C TYR A 117 11.85 4.64 -10.38
N ASN A 118 12.63 5.66 -10.01
CA ASN A 118 12.36 6.50 -8.85
C ASN A 118 11.00 7.19 -8.97
N ASN A 119 10.69 7.80 -10.12
CA ASN A 119 9.39 8.44 -10.35
C ASN A 119 8.23 7.43 -10.24
N CYS A 120 8.43 6.20 -10.71
CA CYS A 120 7.43 5.15 -10.61
C CYS A 120 7.19 4.77 -9.15
N VAL A 121 8.25 4.53 -8.37
CA VAL A 121 8.18 4.19 -6.94
C VAL A 121 7.54 5.33 -6.14
N GLU A 122 7.95 6.58 -6.35
CA GLU A 122 7.36 7.75 -5.69
C GLU A 122 5.85 7.86 -5.97
N ASN A 123 5.41 7.60 -7.20
CA ASN A 123 3.99 7.60 -7.54
C ASN A 123 3.22 6.47 -6.84
N ILE A 124 3.80 5.27 -6.76
CA ILE A 124 3.21 4.13 -6.04
C ILE A 124 3.06 4.46 -4.54
N GLU A 125 4.11 5.02 -3.94
CA GLU A 125 4.10 5.45 -2.53
C GLU A 125 3.07 6.56 -2.29
N ALA A 126 2.99 7.56 -3.17
CA ALA A 126 2.01 8.64 -3.08
C ALA A 126 0.56 8.13 -3.20
N GLU A 127 0.30 7.19 -4.11
CA GLU A 127 -1.04 6.59 -4.26
C GLU A 127 -1.42 5.75 -3.03
N ASN A 128 -0.48 4.94 -2.52
CA ASN A 128 -0.69 4.17 -1.30
C ASN A 128 -0.94 5.07 -0.10
N GLN A 129 -0.16 6.15 0.05
CA GLN A 129 -0.35 7.14 1.10
C GLN A 129 -1.71 7.83 0.98
N ARG A 130 -2.16 8.15 -0.25
CA ARG A 130 -3.50 8.71 -0.49
C ARG A 130 -4.61 7.75 -0.06
N LYS A 131 -4.51 6.46 -0.42
CA LYS A 131 -5.46 5.41 0.00
C LYS A 131 -5.51 5.28 1.53
N ILE A 132 -4.35 5.27 2.18
CA ILE A 132 -4.25 5.25 3.65
C ILE A 132 -4.90 6.49 4.26
N ASN A 133 -4.61 7.69 3.74
CA ASN A 133 -5.18 8.93 4.26
C ASN A 133 -6.72 8.95 4.16
N ILE A 134 -7.28 8.47 3.04
CA ILE A 134 -8.74 8.33 2.87
C ILE A 134 -9.29 7.34 3.89
N PHE A 135 -8.67 6.16 4.03
CA PHE A 135 -9.10 5.13 4.99
C PHE A 135 -9.05 5.63 6.45
N VAL A 136 -8.00 6.37 6.81
CA VAL A 136 -7.84 6.99 8.13
C VAL A 136 -8.95 8.03 8.36
N PHE A 137 -9.21 8.90 7.37
CA PHE A 137 -10.25 9.92 7.48
C PHE A 137 -11.65 9.31 7.64
N GLU A 138 -11.99 8.30 6.84
CA GLU A 138 -13.27 7.58 6.98
C GLU A 138 -13.40 6.90 8.34
N THR A 139 -12.32 6.28 8.82
CA THR A 139 -12.30 5.64 10.14
C THR A 139 -12.45 6.67 11.26
N ALA A 140 -11.82 7.84 11.14
CA ALA A 140 -11.97 8.94 12.09
C ALA A 140 -13.41 9.48 12.11
N LEU A 141 -14.04 9.64 10.93
CA LEU A 141 -15.45 10.07 10.83
C LEU A 141 -16.40 9.06 11.50
N ARG A 142 -16.24 7.75 11.25
CA ARG A 142 -17.07 6.72 11.89
C ARG A 142 -16.94 6.71 13.41
N ASN A 143 -15.73 6.99 13.92
CA ASN A 143 -15.38 6.94 15.34
C ASN A 143 -15.40 8.31 16.04
N GLY A 144 -15.87 9.38 15.38
CA GLY A 144 -15.88 10.73 15.94
C GLY A 144 -16.62 10.85 17.27
N ILE A 145 -17.65 10.03 17.51
CA ILE A 145 -18.40 10.00 18.77
C ILE A 145 -17.52 9.57 19.95
N PHE A 146 -16.59 8.63 19.74
CA PHE A 146 -15.64 8.29 20.79
C PHE A 146 -14.74 9.47 21.15
N GLY A 147 -14.36 10.29 20.16
CA GLY A 147 -13.62 11.53 20.40
C GLY A 147 -14.39 12.49 21.30
N VAL A 148 -15.70 12.67 21.08
CA VAL A 148 -16.56 13.50 21.93
C VAL A 148 -16.58 12.99 23.38
N GLY A 149 -16.74 11.67 23.57
CA GLY A 149 -16.72 11.06 24.91
C GLY A 149 -15.38 11.27 25.63
N ILE A 150 -14.25 11.12 24.93
CA ILE A 150 -12.92 11.38 25.50
C ILE A 150 -12.73 12.86 25.86
N VAL A 151 -13.17 13.80 25.01
CA VAL A 151 -13.09 15.23 25.33
C VAL A 151 -13.88 15.58 26.58
N ILE A 152 -15.08 15.01 26.75
CA ILE A 152 -15.88 15.19 27.96
C ILE A 152 -15.12 14.66 29.19
N LEU A 153 -14.47 13.49 29.10
CA LEU A 153 -13.70 12.93 30.21
C LEU A 153 -12.44 13.72 30.52
N VAL A 154 -11.72 14.24 29.52
CA VAL A 154 -10.56 15.12 29.74
C VAL A 154 -10.99 16.40 30.44
N ALA A 155 -12.11 17.00 30.03
CA ALA A 155 -12.66 18.17 30.70
C ALA A 155 -13.09 17.84 32.14
N ALA A 156 -13.64 16.65 32.38
CA ALA A 156 -13.97 16.16 33.72
C ALA A 156 -12.73 16.04 34.62
N VAL A 157 -11.61 15.51 34.10
CA VAL A 157 -10.32 15.47 34.83
C VAL A 157 -9.88 16.88 35.25
N ILE A 158 -9.98 17.86 34.36
CA ILE A 158 -9.58 19.24 34.65
C ILE A 158 -10.45 19.80 35.78
N VAL A 159 -11.78 19.65 35.69
CA VAL A 159 -12.72 20.14 36.70
C VAL A 159 -12.45 19.49 38.06
N ASP A 160 -12.30 18.16 38.11
CA ASP A 160 -12.00 17.41 39.34
C ASP A 160 -10.71 17.89 40.00
N ARG A 161 -9.64 18.08 39.21
CA ARG A 161 -8.34 18.57 39.70
C ARG A 161 -8.38 20.01 40.21
N THR A 162 -9.29 20.83 39.72
CA THR A 162 -9.51 22.20 40.24
C THR A 162 -10.42 22.24 41.47
N GLY A 163 -10.86 21.09 41.97
CA GLY A 163 -11.76 20.98 43.12
C GLY A 163 -13.24 21.20 42.78
N GLY A 164 -13.60 21.16 41.49
CA GLY A 164 -14.98 21.25 41.01
C GLY A 164 -15.67 19.88 40.96
N ASN A 165 -17.00 19.88 40.89
CA ASN A 165 -17.79 18.66 40.80
C ASN A 165 -17.85 18.13 39.35
N ALA A 166 -17.05 17.11 39.03
CA ALA A 166 -16.98 16.52 37.69
C ALA A 166 -17.95 15.34 37.44
N SER A 167 -18.70 14.91 38.46
CA SER A 167 -19.49 13.66 38.43
C SER A 167 -20.47 13.53 37.25
N LEU A 168 -21.14 14.61 36.87
CA LEU A 168 -22.04 14.62 35.71
C LEU A 168 -21.27 14.40 34.39
N MET A 169 -20.09 14.98 34.28
CA MET A 169 -19.24 14.87 33.08
C MET A 169 -18.62 13.48 32.98
N GLU A 170 -18.18 12.89 34.11
CA GLU A 170 -17.72 11.51 34.17
C GLU A 170 -18.79 10.53 33.67
N LEU A 171 -20.02 10.66 34.19
CA LEU A 171 -21.14 9.82 33.81
C LEU A 171 -21.53 10.02 32.34
N ALA A 172 -21.61 11.27 31.87
CA ALA A 172 -21.93 11.57 30.48
C ALA A 172 -20.87 11.00 29.51
N GLY A 173 -19.58 11.19 29.81
CA GLY A 173 -18.48 10.66 29.02
C GLY A 173 -18.49 9.12 28.98
N GLY A 174 -18.67 8.48 30.13
CA GLY A 174 -18.78 7.02 30.22
C GLY A 174 -19.94 6.45 29.40
N ILE A 175 -21.14 7.05 29.49
CA ILE A 175 -22.32 6.62 28.71
C ILE A 175 -22.06 6.76 27.20
N VAL A 176 -21.50 7.89 26.76
CA VAL A 176 -21.21 8.13 25.34
C VAL A 176 -20.26 7.07 24.78
N LEU A 177 -19.20 6.72 25.53
CA LEU A 177 -18.20 5.74 25.10
C LEU A 177 -18.76 4.32 25.08
N ILE A 178 -19.52 3.92 26.11
CA ILE A 178 -20.19 2.60 26.15
C ILE A 178 -21.24 2.48 25.03
N ALA A 179 -22.05 3.51 24.81
CA ALA A 179 -23.05 3.52 23.74
C ALA A 179 -22.40 3.42 22.35
N SER A 180 -21.25 4.08 22.17
CA SER A 180 -20.47 4.00 20.93
C SER A 180 -19.94 2.59 20.69
N ALA A 181 -19.34 1.96 21.71
CA ALA A 181 -18.88 0.57 21.65
C ALA A 181 -20.02 -0.42 21.38
N ALA A 182 -21.19 -0.22 21.99
CA ALA A 182 -22.38 -1.04 21.76
C ALA A 182 -22.92 -0.90 20.32
N GLY A 183 -22.75 0.27 19.71
CA GLY A 183 -23.18 0.58 18.35
C GLY A 183 -22.37 -0.09 17.24
N LEU A 184 -21.15 -0.55 17.52
CA LEU A 184 -20.21 -1.08 16.51
C LEU A 184 -20.76 -2.28 15.72
N VAL A 185 -21.46 -3.20 16.38
CA VAL A 185 -22.07 -4.37 15.73
C VAL A 185 -23.20 -3.97 14.79
N ARG A 186 -24.00 -2.97 15.17
CA ARG A 186 -25.14 -2.52 14.37
C ARG A 186 -24.70 -1.88 13.05
N ARG A 187 -23.52 -1.26 13.03
CA ARG A 187 -22.98 -0.58 11.85
C ARG A 187 -22.19 -1.50 10.90
N GLN A 188 -22.13 -2.81 11.17
CA GLN A 188 -21.24 -3.76 10.44
C GLN A 188 -19.81 -3.22 10.32
N SER A 189 -19.30 -2.66 11.41
CA SER A 189 -18.04 -1.94 11.45
C SER A 189 -16.85 -2.84 11.08
N ALA A 190 -15.81 -2.25 10.47
CA ALA A 190 -14.61 -2.98 10.11
C ALA A 190 -13.84 -3.42 11.36
N SER A 191 -12.96 -4.42 11.23
CA SER A 191 -12.13 -4.90 12.35
C SER A 191 -11.30 -3.78 13.01
N ILE A 192 -10.93 -2.74 12.24
CA ILE A 192 -10.21 -1.58 12.73
C ILE A 192 -11.01 -0.77 13.77
N ASP A 193 -12.34 -0.71 13.66
CA ASP A 193 -13.18 0.10 14.55
C ASP A 193 -13.23 -0.51 15.96
N TYR A 194 -13.22 -1.84 16.06
CA TYR A 194 -13.12 -2.53 17.34
C TYR A 194 -11.76 -2.30 18.00
N LEU A 195 -10.69 -2.22 17.20
CA LEU A 195 -9.36 -1.89 17.71
C LEU A 195 -9.31 -0.45 18.23
N VAL A 196 -9.89 0.50 17.51
CA VAL A 196 -10.04 1.89 17.97
C VAL A 196 -10.80 1.96 19.29
N SER A 197 -11.93 1.25 19.41
CA SER A 197 -12.72 1.19 20.66
C SER A 197 -11.92 0.63 21.83
N ALA A 198 -11.18 -0.47 21.61
CA ALA A 198 -10.35 -1.07 22.65
C ALA A 198 -9.22 -0.14 23.12
N VAL A 199 -8.57 0.58 22.19
CA VAL A 199 -7.57 1.61 22.53
C VAL A 199 -8.20 2.72 23.36
N ILE A 200 -9.44 3.12 23.03
CA ILE A 200 -10.17 4.16 23.75
C ILE A 200 -10.56 3.68 25.15
N GLY A 201 -10.96 2.42 25.34
CA GLY A 201 -11.17 1.83 26.66
C GLY A 201 -9.92 1.82 27.54
N LEU A 202 -8.76 1.46 26.95
CA LEU A 202 -7.47 1.53 27.65
C LEU A 202 -7.08 2.98 28.01
N LEU A 203 -7.33 3.93 27.10
CA LEU A 203 -7.12 5.35 27.37
C LEU A 203 -8.04 5.84 28.50
N MET A 204 -9.28 5.33 28.55
CA MET A 204 -10.23 5.64 29.62
C MET A 204 -9.75 5.13 30.98
N LEU A 205 -9.16 3.93 31.04
CA LEU A 205 -8.50 3.42 32.25
C LEU A 205 -7.32 4.29 32.68
N TRP A 206 -6.52 4.75 31.71
CA TRP A 206 -5.42 5.67 32.00
C TRP A 206 -5.93 7.01 32.55
N LEU A 207 -6.97 7.60 31.94
CA LEU A 207 -7.61 8.83 32.43
C LEU A 207 -8.22 8.65 33.82
N ALA A 208 -8.81 7.49 34.13
CA ALA A 208 -9.38 7.20 35.44
C ALA A 208 -8.34 7.35 36.57
N SER A 209 -7.07 7.01 36.32
CA SER A 209 -5.98 7.17 37.29
C SER A 209 -5.65 8.62 37.62
N MET A 210 -6.11 9.57 36.79
CA MET A 210 -5.87 11.00 37.00
C MET A 210 -6.94 11.64 37.90
N PHE A 211 -8.09 11.02 38.16
CA PHE A 211 -9.09 11.56 39.08
C PHE A 211 -8.70 11.37 40.54
N TYR A 212 -9.18 12.23 41.43
CA TYR A 212 -9.13 11.98 42.87
C TYR A 212 -9.94 10.74 43.26
N ASN A 213 -11.10 10.54 42.63
CA ASN A 213 -11.91 9.32 42.73
C ASN A 213 -12.35 8.83 41.35
N GLY A 214 -11.47 8.10 40.67
CA GLY A 214 -11.74 7.59 39.32
C GLY A 214 -12.56 6.30 39.23
N ALA A 215 -13.16 5.82 40.32
CA ALA A 215 -13.80 4.50 40.36
C ALA A 215 -14.95 4.34 39.34
N LEU A 216 -15.74 5.40 39.12
CA LEU A 216 -16.80 5.42 38.12
C LEU A 216 -16.24 5.27 36.71
N VAL A 217 -15.21 6.06 36.37
CA VAL A 217 -14.56 6.03 35.06
C VAL A 217 -13.87 4.68 34.83
N GLN A 218 -13.23 4.11 35.85
CA GLN A 218 -12.63 2.77 35.77
C GLN A 218 -13.68 1.68 35.48
N LEU A 219 -14.84 1.76 36.14
CA LEU A 219 -15.96 0.84 35.89
C LEU A 219 -16.52 1.02 34.47
N CYS A 220 -16.72 2.26 34.01
CA CYS A 220 -17.15 2.54 32.64
C CYS A 220 -16.16 1.98 31.60
N ALA A 221 -14.86 2.15 31.83
CA ALA A 221 -13.82 1.63 30.96
C ALA A 221 -13.82 0.09 30.91
N GLY A 222 -13.99 -0.57 32.05
CA GLY A 222 -14.14 -2.03 32.10
C GLY A 222 -15.35 -2.52 31.30
N ILE A 223 -16.50 -1.86 31.46
CA ILE A 223 -17.72 -2.20 30.70
C ILE A 223 -17.52 -1.98 29.21
N GLU A 224 -16.95 -0.84 28.81
CA GLU A 224 -16.66 -0.53 27.40
C GLU A 224 -15.78 -1.63 26.76
N LEU A 225 -14.68 -2.02 27.42
CA LEU A 225 -13.78 -3.05 26.92
C LEU A 225 -14.47 -4.41 26.77
N ILE A 226 -15.31 -4.79 27.75
CA ILE A 226 -16.10 -6.02 27.69
C ILE A 226 -17.08 -5.98 26.52
N VAL A 227 -17.82 -4.86 26.36
CA VAL A 227 -18.77 -4.66 25.26
C VAL A 227 -18.04 -4.77 23.92
N THR A 228 -16.91 -4.10 23.76
CA THR A 228 -16.07 -4.14 22.55
C THR A 228 -15.60 -5.56 22.24
N ALA A 229 -15.11 -6.31 23.24
CA ALA A 229 -14.67 -7.69 23.06
C ALA A 229 -15.82 -8.62 22.63
N VAL A 230 -16.96 -8.57 23.32
CA VAL A 230 -18.14 -9.39 22.99
C VAL A 230 -18.63 -9.08 21.56
N ASN A 231 -18.67 -7.79 21.22
CA ASN A 231 -19.12 -7.31 19.93
C ASN A 231 -18.19 -7.74 18.78
N TYR A 232 -16.87 -7.71 19.00
CA TYR A 232 -15.88 -8.21 18.05
C TYR A 232 -16.09 -9.69 17.73
N PHE A 233 -16.22 -10.54 18.77
CA PHE A 233 -16.46 -11.96 18.57
C PHE A 233 -17.80 -12.26 17.90
N LYS A 234 -18.84 -11.47 18.22
CA LYS A 234 -20.14 -11.58 17.56
C LYS A 234 -20.07 -11.24 16.07
N SER A 235 -19.35 -10.18 15.72
CA SER A 235 -19.15 -9.77 14.32
C SER A 235 -18.42 -10.84 13.50
N ARG A 236 -17.38 -11.47 14.05
CA ARG A 236 -16.66 -12.58 13.41
C ARG A 236 -17.54 -13.80 13.12
N LYS A 237 -18.44 -14.18 14.03
CA LYS A 237 -19.38 -15.30 13.83
C LYS A 237 -20.39 -15.05 12.72
N HIS A 238 -20.76 -13.79 12.48
CA HIS A 238 -21.64 -13.43 11.37
C HIS A 238 -20.93 -13.42 10.02
N SER A 239 -19.61 -13.22 9.99
CA SER A 239 -18.83 -13.21 8.75
C SER A 239 -18.43 -14.61 8.26
N THR A 240 -18.56 -15.65 9.08
CA THR A 240 -18.22 -17.05 8.75
C THR A 240 -19.43 -17.90 8.32
N LYS A 241 -20.63 -17.31 8.23
CA LYS A 241 -21.84 -17.92 7.66
C LYS A 241 -22.16 -17.26 6.32
#